data_AF-A0A3D4NXZ4-F1
#
_entry.id   AF-A0A3D4NXZ4-F1
#
_cell.length_a   1.000
_cell.length_b   1.000
_cell.length_c   1.000
_cell.angle_alpha   90.00
_cell.angle_beta   90.00
_cell.angle_gamma   90.00
#
_symmetry.space_group_name_H-M   'P 1'
#
loop_
_entity.id
_entity.type
_entity.pdbx_description
1 polymer ?
#
loop_
_entity_poly.entity_id
_entity_poly.type
_entity_poly.pdbx_seq_one_letter_code
_entity_poly.pdbx_strand_id
1 'polypeptide(L)'
;MFFWGFFSLAARPLGPAPSAQAKRNPPQDILQHEVTVTVKLVQIYVTDPEGNPARDLEISDFILYDNQKLQKITEFEKHFLPVPEV
;
A
#
# COMPACT_ATOMS: atom_id res chain seq x y z
N MET A 1 81.21 -33.24 -30.29
CA MET A 1 81.03 -33.68 -28.89
C MET A 1 79.94 -32.82 -28.28
N PHE A 2 78.97 -33.48 -27.67
CA PHE A 2 77.64 -33.02 -27.26
C PHE A 2 77.63 -32.15 -25.99
N PHE A 3 76.49 -31.47 -25.79
CA PHE A 3 75.77 -31.16 -24.53
C PHE A 3 75.79 -29.74 -23.89
N TRP A 4 74.59 -29.12 -24.03
CA TRP A 4 73.68 -28.53 -23.02
C TRP A 4 73.89 -27.19 -22.30
N GLY A 5 72.82 -26.38 -22.36
CA GLY A 5 72.33 -25.49 -21.30
C GLY A 5 72.57 -24.01 -21.62
N PHE A 6 71.61 -23.08 -21.59
CA PHE A 6 70.28 -23.04 -20.98
C PHE A 6 69.40 -22.05 -21.77
N PHE A 7 68.14 -22.43 -22.03
CA PHE A 7 67.08 -21.50 -22.42
C PHE A 7 66.74 -20.63 -21.21
N SER A 8 66.93 -19.31 -21.30
CA SER A 8 66.36 -18.39 -20.30
C SER A 8 65.19 -17.64 -20.91
N LEU A 9 64.02 -18.25 -20.75
CA LEU A 9 62.72 -17.66 -21.00
C LEU A 9 62.44 -16.69 -19.85
N ALA A 10 62.60 -15.38 -20.07
CA ALA A 10 62.14 -14.39 -19.10
C ALA A 10 60.60 -14.38 -19.11
N ALA A 11 60.02 -15.16 -18.21
CA ALA A 11 58.59 -15.19 -17.95
C ALA A 11 58.13 -13.81 -17.48
N ARG A 12 57.31 -13.15 -18.30
CA ARG A 12 56.47 -12.04 -17.83
C ARG A 12 55.52 -12.60 -16.77
N PRO A 13 55.41 -12.03 -15.56
CA PRO A 13 54.28 -12.36 -14.73
C PRO A 13 53.05 -11.74 -15.40
N LEU A 14 52.29 -12.57 -16.11
CA LEU A 14 50.90 -12.27 -16.44
C LEU A 14 50.15 -12.33 -15.11
N GLY A 15 50.17 -11.22 -14.37
CA GLY A 15 49.29 -11.05 -13.21
C GLY A 15 47.85 -11.29 -13.65
N PRO A 16 47.00 -11.87 -12.80
CA PRO A 16 45.61 -12.11 -13.17
C PRO A 16 44.98 -10.78 -13.58
N ALA A 17 44.43 -10.72 -14.79
CA ALA A 17 43.56 -9.62 -15.17
C ALA A 17 42.45 -9.52 -14.11
N PRO A 18 42.12 -8.32 -13.59
CA PRO A 18 40.95 -8.19 -12.75
C PRO A 18 39.76 -8.57 -13.64
N SER A 19 39.22 -9.76 -13.44
CA SER A 19 37.94 -10.15 -14.02
C SER A 19 36.89 -9.33 -13.27
N ALA A 20 36.71 -8.08 -13.71
CA ALA A 20 35.61 -7.23 -13.29
C ALA A 20 34.34 -7.75 -13.97
N GLN A 21 33.95 -8.98 -13.67
CA GLN A 21 32.57 -9.41 -13.82
C GLN A 21 31.83 -8.92 -12.57
N ALA A 22 31.65 -7.61 -12.49
CA ALA A 22 30.55 -7.07 -11.72
C ALA A 22 29.26 -7.59 -12.39
N LYS A 23 28.73 -8.71 -11.89
CA LYS A 23 27.33 -9.08 -12.11
C LYS A 23 26.50 -7.90 -11.58
N ARG A 24 26.16 -6.96 -12.47
CA ARG A 24 25.03 -6.06 -12.25
C ARG A 24 23.80 -6.95 -12.28
N ASN A 25 23.34 -7.35 -11.09
CA ASN A 25 21.97 -7.78 -10.95
C ASN A 25 21.10 -6.62 -11.48
N PRO A 26 20.18 -6.87 -12.44
CA PRO A 26 19.27 -5.83 -12.86
C PRO A 26 18.52 -5.32 -11.61
N PRO A 27 18.21 -4.02 -11.52
CA PRO A 27 17.38 -3.50 -10.44
C PRO A 27 16.10 -4.32 -10.43
N GLN A 28 15.84 -5.05 -9.34
CA GLN A 28 14.52 -5.63 -9.12
C GLN A 28 13.60 -4.43 -8.92
N ASP A 29 12.77 -4.14 -9.92
CA ASP A 29 11.71 -3.15 -9.80
C ASP A 29 10.81 -3.58 -8.64
N ILE A 30 10.90 -2.85 -7.53
CA ILE A 30 10.10 -3.09 -6.36
C ILE A 30 8.67 -2.69 -6.75
N LEU A 31 7.77 -3.66 -6.85
CA LEU A 31 6.34 -3.42 -7.08
C LEU A 31 5.81 -2.52 -5.96
N GLN A 32 5.59 -1.24 -6.26
CA GLN A 32 5.01 -0.29 -5.33
C GLN A 32 3.49 -0.27 -5.51
N HIS A 33 2.76 -0.43 -4.41
CA HIS A 33 1.30 -0.33 -4.39
C HIS A 33 0.91 0.95 -3.68
N GLU A 34 0.31 1.89 -4.41
CA GLU A 34 -0.21 3.13 -3.85
C GLU A 34 -1.66 2.92 -3.40
N VAL A 35 -1.94 3.21 -2.12
CA VAL A 35 -3.28 3.10 -1.52
C VAL A 35 -3.71 4.47 -1.04
N THR A 36 -4.82 4.96 -1.56
CA THR A 36 -5.46 6.19 -1.10
C THR A 36 -6.68 5.85 -0.25
N VAL A 37 -6.76 6.41 0.95
CA VAL A 37 -7.89 6.24 1.88
C VAL A 37 -8.60 7.58 2.03
N THR A 38 -9.94 7.54 2.01
CA THR A 38 -10.79 8.71 2.23
C THR A 38 -11.82 8.40 3.30
N VAL A 39 -11.94 9.30 4.28
CA VAL A 39 -13.00 9.25 5.30
C VAL A 39 -14.11 10.21 4.90
N LYS A 40 -15.37 9.72 4.92
CA LYS A 40 -16.56 10.52 4.62
C LYS A 40 -17.52 10.50 5.80
N LEU A 41 -18.03 11.67 6.18
CA LEU A 41 -19.12 11.80 7.14
C LEU A 41 -20.45 11.89 6.37
N VAL A 42 -21.40 11.02 6.69
CA VAL A 42 -22.74 11.01 6.10
C VAL A 42 -23.74 11.30 7.21
N GLN A 43 -24.48 12.39 7.09
CA GLN A 43 -25.49 12.78 8.07
C GLN A 43 -26.89 12.42 7.57
N ILE A 44 -27.67 11.78 8.43
CA ILE A 44 -29.04 11.35 8.14
C ILE A 44 -29.96 11.76 9.29
N TYR A 45 -31.23 12.00 8.97
CA TYR A 45 -32.28 12.29 9.94
C TYR A 45 -33.45 11.33 9.67
N VAL A 46 -33.83 10.57 10.69
CA VAL A 46 -34.84 9.52 10.59
C VAL A 46 -35.94 9.77 11.61
N THR A 47 -37.19 9.81 11.16
CA THR A 47 -38.36 10.03 12.01
C THR A 47 -39.43 8.97 11.76
N ASP A 48 -40.33 8.83 12.73
CA ASP A 48 -41.62 8.16 12.52
C ASP A 48 -42.56 9.02 11.62
N PRO A 49 -43.73 8.49 11.22
CA PRO A 49 -44.72 9.25 10.45
C PRO A 49 -45.23 10.52 11.16
N GLU A 50 -45.21 10.54 12.48
CA GLU A 50 -45.60 11.67 13.33
C GLU A 50 -44.50 12.74 13.46
N GLY A 51 -43.29 12.47 12.95
CA GLY A 51 -42.14 13.37 12.96
C GLY A 51 -41.22 13.26 14.17
N ASN A 52 -41.44 12.30 15.07
CA ASN A 52 -40.56 12.08 16.20
C ASN A 52 -39.26 11.39 15.75
N PRO A 53 -38.08 11.80 16.27
CA PRO A 53 -36.82 11.14 15.94
C PRO A 53 -36.81 9.65 16.33
N ALA A 54 -36.42 8.79 15.39
CA ALA A 54 -36.19 7.37 15.67
C ALA A 54 -34.96 7.22 16.60
N ARG A 55 -35.13 6.53 17.74
CA ARG A 55 -34.12 6.50 18.83
C ARG A 55 -33.33 5.20 18.93
N ASP A 56 -33.92 4.11 18.48
CA ASP A 56 -33.46 2.74 18.64
C ASP A 56 -32.65 2.21 17.45
N LEU A 57 -32.33 3.05 16.47
CA LEU A 57 -31.54 2.67 15.29
C LEU A 57 -30.13 2.23 15.65
N GLU A 58 -29.62 1.18 15.05
CA GLU A 58 -28.23 0.74 15.17
C GLU A 58 -27.50 0.84 13.83
N ILE A 59 -26.17 0.80 13.87
CA ILE A 59 -25.33 0.82 12.66
C ILE A 59 -25.71 -0.31 11.68
N SER A 60 -26.21 -1.45 12.19
CA SER A 60 -26.67 -2.59 11.39
C SER A 60 -27.95 -2.34 10.60
N ASP A 61 -28.71 -1.30 10.95
CA ASP A 61 -29.94 -0.93 10.23
C ASP A 61 -29.63 -0.16 8.93
N PHE A 62 -28.35 0.13 8.68
CA PHE A 62 -27.90 0.91 7.53
C PHE A 62 -27.01 0.09 6.60
N ILE A 63 -27.16 0.35 5.31
CA ILE A 63 -26.26 -0.14 4.26
C ILE A 63 -25.77 1.09 3.49
N LEU A 64 -24.45 1.25 3.40
CA LEU A 64 -23.84 2.38 2.70
C LEU A 64 -23.32 1.93 1.34
N TYR A 65 -23.74 2.64 0.29
CA TYR A 65 -23.15 2.53 -1.03
C TYR A 65 -22.49 3.86 -1.42
N ASP A 66 -21.24 3.81 -1.85
CA ASP A 66 -20.55 4.94 -2.46
C ASP A 66 -20.25 4.59 -3.91
N ASN A 67 -20.76 5.41 -4.84
CA ASN A 67 -20.69 5.12 -6.28
C ASN A 67 -21.13 3.68 -6.63
N GLN A 68 -22.26 3.25 -6.10
CA GLN A 68 -22.85 1.90 -6.29
C GLN A 68 -22.02 0.75 -5.71
N LYS A 69 -20.92 1.02 -5.00
CA LYS A 69 -20.12 0.01 -4.30
C LYS A 69 -20.45 0.00 -2.82
N LEU A 70 -20.74 -1.19 -2.29
CA LEU A 70 -20.96 -1.39 -0.85
C LEU A 70 -19.73 -0.95 -0.06
N GLN A 71 -19.94 -0.12 0.96
CA GLN A 71 -18.91 0.38 1.86
C GLN A 71 -19.18 -0.08 3.28
N LYS A 72 -18.10 -0.28 4.04
CA LYS A 72 -18.18 -0.53 5.48
C LYS A 72 -18.41 0.81 6.19
N ILE A 73 -19.41 0.85 7.05
CA ILE A 73 -19.57 1.94 8.02
C ILE A 73 -18.61 1.65 9.19
N THR A 74 -17.70 2.57 9.48
CA THR A 74 -16.68 2.37 10.51
C THR A 74 -17.08 2.93 11.86
N GLU A 75 -17.85 4.02 11.87
CA GLU A 75 -18.29 4.74 13.08
C GLU A 75 -19.75 5.17 12.91
N PHE A 76 -20.50 5.23 14.02
CA PHE A 76 -21.89 5.64 14.04
C PHE A 76 -22.22 6.39 15.32
N GLU A 77 -22.85 7.55 15.19
CA GLU A 77 -23.24 8.42 16.31
C GLU A 77 -24.69 8.87 16.15
N LYS A 78 -25.41 8.98 17.27
CA LYS A 78 -26.78 9.46 17.32
C LYS A 78 -26.82 10.88 17.89
N HIS A 79 -27.44 11.79 17.16
CA HIS A 79 -27.71 13.15 17.63
C HIS A 79 -29.21 13.39 17.70
N PHE A 80 -29.71 13.73 18.88
CA PHE A 80 -31.09 14.15 19.08
C PHE A 80 -31.13 15.66 19.22
N LEU A 81 -31.61 16.35 18.19
CA LEU A 81 -31.81 17.79 18.25
C LEU A 81 -33.00 18.07 19.19
N PRO A 82 -32.87 19.02 20.14
CA PRO A 82 -34.02 19.49 20.88
C PRO A 82 -35.00 20.15 19.91
N VAL A 83 -36.30 19.91 20.10
CA VAL A 83 -37.34 20.62 19.35
C VAL A 83 -37.16 22.12 19.63
N PRO A 84 -37.01 22.99 18.62
CA PRO A 84 -36.93 24.42 18.85
C PRO A 84 -38.16 24.89 19.64
N GLU A 85 -37.96 25.53 20.79
CA GLU A 85 -39.04 26.21 21.48
C GLU A 85 -39.55 27.33 20.57
N VAL A 86 -40.82 27.26 20.19
CA VAL A 86 -41.53 28.26 19.36
C VAL A 86 -42.05 29.42 20.18
#